data_AF-A0A820K3F8-F1
#
_entry.id   AF-A0A820K3F8-F1
#
_cell.length_a   1.000
_cell.length_b   1.000
_cell.length_c   1.000
_cell.angle_alpha   90.00
_cell.angle_beta   90.00
_cell.angle_gamma   90.00
#
_symmetry.space_group_name_H-M   'P 1'
#
loop_
_entity.id
_entity.type
_entity.pdbx_description
1 polymer ?
#
loop_
_entity_poly.entity_id
_entity_poly.type
_entity_poly.pdbx_seq_one_letter_code
_entity_poly.pdbx_strand_id
1 'polypeptide(L)'
;HLQKRLKREIERLKAHLPIYARRQQLIDTIQSNRVVILKAETGSGKSSQLIQYLVDAGFADRGQIICTQPRRLAARELASRVAKEFDCKVGEEVGCHVGASRPQISHLTQIRFVTDAILLNEYQMDPMLSAYSLIIIDEAHERRIDTDLLFGALKICLQRRPDIKLRE
;
A
#
# COMPACT_ATOMS: atom_id res chain seq x y z
N HIS A 1 -11.72 -5.07 17.36
CA HIS A 1 -11.41 -4.14 16.25
C HIS A 1 -11.30 -2.68 16.72
N LEU A 2 -12.31 -2.11 17.40
CA LEU A 2 -12.32 -0.70 17.81
C LEU A 2 -11.19 -0.31 18.78
N GLN A 3 -10.90 -1.15 19.78
CA GLN A 3 -9.81 -0.90 20.74
C GLN A 3 -8.42 -0.86 20.07
N LYS A 4 -8.14 -1.78 19.14
CA LYS A 4 -6.89 -1.76 18.35
C LYS A 4 -6.76 -0.47 17.54
N ARG A 5 -7.85 -0.05 16.88
CA ARG A 5 -7.90 1.20 16.11
C ARG A 5 -7.65 2.44 16.98
N LEU A 6 -8.27 2.50 18.17
CA LEU A 6 -8.07 3.60 19.12
C LEU A 6 -6.61 3.65 19.60
N LYS A 7 -6.01 2.50 19.93
CA LYS A 7 -4.59 2.42 20.32
C LYS A 7 -3.68 2.96 19.21
N ARG A 8 -3.91 2.57 17.95
CA ARG A 8 -3.17 3.12 16.80
C ARG A 8 -3.30 4.63 16.68
N GLU A 9 -4.51 5.15 16.88
CA GLU A 9 -4.77 6.59 16.78
C GLU A 9 -4.01 7.39 17.85
N ILE A 10 -3.97 6.88 19.08
CA ILE A 10 -3.19 7.46 20.18
C ILE A 10 -1.70 7.49 19.82
N GLU A 11 -1.15 6.39 19.30
CA GLU A 11 0.27 6.33 18.93
C GLU A 11 0.62 7.27 17.76
N ARG A 12 -0.29 7.45 16.80
CA ARG A 12 -0.10 8.42 15.70
C ARG A 12 -0.05 9.86 16.18
N LEU A 13 -0.94 10.22 17.12
CA LEU A 13 -0.95 11.55 17.73
C LEU A 13 0.37 11.85 18.46
N LYS A 14 0.94 10.85 19.14
CA LYS A 14 2.24 10.97 19.82
C LYS A 14 3.43 11.02 18.85
N ALA A 15 3.35 10.36 17.70
CA ALA A 15 4.45 10.30 16.74
C ALA A 15 4.72 11.63 16.02
N HIS A 16 3.76 12.57 16.03
CA HIS A 16 3.87 13.91 15.45
C HIS A 16 4.41 13.95 14.01
N LEU A 17 4.14 12.91 13.21
CA LEU A 17 4.60 12.86 11.83
C LEU A 17 3.86 13.91 10.98
N PRO A 18 4.55 14.67 10.10
CA PRO A 18 3.94 15.74 9.31
C PRO A 18 2.74 15.30 8.48
N ILE A 19 2.72 14.03 8.03
CA ILE A 19 1.63 13.47 7.23
C ILE A 19 0.29 13.39 7.99
N TYR A 20 0.32 13.31 9.32
CA TYR A 20 -0.90 13.19 10.13
C TYR A 20 -1.77 14.43 10.01
N ALA A 21 -1.17 15.63 10.01
CA ALA A 21 -1.90 16.90 9.87
C ALA A 21 -2.68 17.02 8.55
N ARG A 22 -2.25 16.29 7.51
CA ARG A 22 -2.90 16.26 6.19
C ARG A 22 -3.74 15.01 5.95
N ARG A 23 -3.95 14.16 6.97
CA ARG A 23 -4.64 12.86 6.83
C ARG A 23 -5.98 12.97 6.10
N GLN A 24 -6.87 13.85 6.53
CA GLN A 24 -8.21 13.96 5.94
C GLN A 24 -8.13 14.42 4.49
N GLN A 25 -7.34 15.46 4.22
CA GLN A 25 -7.08 15.94 2.86
C GLN A 25 -6.54 14.82 1.95
N LEU A 26 -5.64 13.97 2.46
CA LEU A 26 -5.11 12.82 1.72
C LEU A 26 -6.18 11.79 1.42
N ILE A 27 -6.99 11.41 2.41
CA ILE A 27 -8.11 10.49 2.24
C ILE A 27 -9.08 11.02 1.18
N ASP A 28 -9.50 12.28 1.28
CA ASP A 28 -10.47 12.91 0.38
C ASP A 28 -9.92 13.02 -1.05
N THR A 29 -8.65 13.41 -1.17
CA THR A 29 -7.95 13.50 -2.47
C THR A 29 -7.87 12.12 -3.11
N ILE A 30 -7.50 11.09 -2.33
CA ILE A 30 -7.44 9.72 -2.82
C ILE A 30 -8.83 9.19 -3.12
N GLN A 31 -9.86 9.60 -2.37
CA GLN A 31 -11.24 9.22 -2.62
C GLN A 31 -11.80 9.82 -3.91
N SER A 32 -11.41 11.05 -4.24
CA SER A 32 -11.99 11.79 -5.37
C SER A 32 -11.26 11.58 -6.70
N ASN A 33 -10.02 11.08 -6.66
CA ASN A 33 -9.18 10.97 -7.85
C ASN A 33 -8.87 9.52 -8.20
N ARG A 34 -8.71 9.24 -9.51
CA ARG A 34 -8.29 7.92 -9.99
C ARG A 34 -6.79 7.71 -9.91
N VAL A 35 -6.01 8.75 -10.21
CA VAL A 35 -4.54 8.77 -10.07
C VAL A 35 -4.15 9.96 -9.19
N VAL A 36 -3.23 9.77 -8.23
CA VAL A 36 -2.67 10.83 -7.38
C VAL A 36 -1.19 10.56 -7.23
N ILE A 37 -0.38 11.57 -7.50
CA ILE A 37 1.05 11.56 -7.29
C ILE A 37 1.31 12.21 -5.94
N LEU A 38 1.98 11.50 -5.03
CA LEU A 38 2.23 11.98 -3.69
C LEU A 38 3.71 12.19 -3.45
N LYS A 39 4.11 13.47 -3.48
CA LYS A 39 5.45 13.90 -3.14
C LYS A 39 5.53 14.29 -1.67
N ALA A 40 6.46 13.68 -0.95
CA ALA A 40 6.77 14.02 0.44
C ALA A 40 8.26 13.82 0.70
N GLU A 41 8.82 14.51 1.68
CA GLU A 41 10.21 14.32 2.09
C GLU A 41 10.41 12.94 2.73
N THR A 42 11.61 12.38 2.61
CA THR A 42 11.99 11.13 3.29
C THR A 42 11.80 11.28 4.79
N GLY A 43 11.23 10.27 5.44
CA GLY A 43 10.92 10.33 6.88
C GLY A 43 9.59 11.02 7.23
N SER A 44 8.86 11.57 6.26
CA SER A 44 7.51 12.15 6.46
C SER A 44 6.45 11.14 6.93
N GLY A 45 6.75 9.84 6.84
CA GLY A 45 5.82 8.76 7.16
C GLY A 45 4.90 8.34 6.00
N LYS A 46 5.20 8.76 4.76
CA LYS A 46 4.43 8.40 3.55
C LYS A 46 4.06 6.90 3.51
N SER A 47 5.07 6.06 3.44
CA SER A 47 4.92 4.63 3.16
C SER A 47 4.32 3.86 4.33
N SER A 48 4.64 4.27 5.56
CA SER A 48 4.19 3.58 6.77
C SER A 48 2.81 4.04 7.24
N GLN A 49 2.47 5.33 7.14
CA GLN A 49 1.24 5.86 7.73
C GLN A 49 0.08 5.99 6.74
N LEU A 50 0.35 6.41 5.49
CA LEU A 50 -0.71 6.64 4.50
C LEU A 50 -1.60 5.42 4.32
N ILE A 51 -0.97 4.25 4.13
CA ILE A 51 -1.67 2.98 3.94
C ILE A 51 -2.62 2.70 5.10
N GLN A 52 -2.19 2.96 6.33
CA GLN A 52 -3.00 2.68 7.50
C GLN A 52 -4.18 3.63 7.62
N TYR A 53 -4.01 4.90 7.25
CA TYR A 53 -5.11 5.86 7.18
C TYR A 53 -6.17 5.41 6.18
N LEU A 54 -5.74 4.83 5.06
CA LEU A 54 -6.61 4.33 4.01
C LEU A 54 -7.32 3.04 4.42
N VAL A 55 -6.65 2.11 5.10
CA VAL A 55 -7.31 0.96 5.70
C VAL A 55 -8.36 1.40 6.71
N ASP A 56 -8.02 2.33 7.61
CA ASP A 56 -8.98 2.84 8.61
C ASP A 56 -10.15 3.60 7.95
N ALA A 57 -9.97 4.14 6.74
CA ALA A 57 -11.00 4.80 5.95
C ALA A 57 -11.83 3.81 5.08
N GLY A 58 -11.61 2.50 5.21
CA GLY A 58 -12.41 1.47 4.52
C GLY A 58 -11.97 1.16 3.10
N PHE A 59 -10.78 1.61 2.66
CA PHE A 59 -10.28 1.27 1.32
C PHE A 59 -10.03 -0.24 1.17
N ALA A 60 -9.80 -0.95 2.27
CA ALA A 60 -9.61 -2.41 2.26
C ALA A 60 -10.92 -3.22 2.20
N ASP A 61 -12.09 -2.58 2.31
CA ASP A 61 -13.38 -3.29 2.45
C ASP A 61 -13.84 -3.95 1.16
N ARG A 62 -13.33 -3.49 0.00
CA ARG A 62 -13.70 -3.99 -1.34
C ARG A 62 -12.59 -4.76 -2.04
N GLY A 63 -11.46 -4.94 -1.38
CA GLY A 63 -10.25 -5.51 -1.95
C GLY A 63 -9.03 -5.11 -1.13
N GLN A 64 -7.92 -5.81 -1.32
CA GLN A 64 -6.69 -5.54 -0.59
C GLN A 64 -6.06 -4.22 -1.07
N ILE A 65 -5.31 -3.56 -0.18
CA ILE A 65 -4.40 -2.48 -0.55
C ILE A 65 -3.03 -3.11 -0.80
N ILE A 66 -2.46 -2.90 -1.98
CA ILE A 66 -1.10 -3.34 -2.30
C ILE A 66 -0.16 -2.15 -2.39
N CYS A 67 1.01 -2.31 -1.79
CA CYS A 67 2.10 -1.34 -1.85
C CYS A 67 3.35 -2.03 -2.38
N THR A 68 3.90 -1.52 -3.47
CA THR A 68 5.15 -2.01 -4.02
C THR A 68 6.33 -1.24 -3.48
N GLN A 69 7.45 -1.95 -3.35
CA GLN A 69 8.75 -1.41 -2.99
C GLN A 69 9.78 -1.98 -3.95
N PRO A 70 10.68 -1.17 -4.53
CA PRO A 70 11.68 -1.68 -5.47
C PRO A 70 12.67 -2.64 -4.80
N ARG A 71 12.86 -2.52 -3.47
CA ARG A 71 13.84 -3.30 -2.70
C ARG A 71 13.15 -4.31 -1.79
N ARG A 72 13.59 -5.58 -1.86
CA ARG A 72 13.05 -6.68 -1.04
C ARG A 72 13.15 -6.43 0.47
N LEU A 73 14.27 -5.86 0.92
CA LEU A 73 14.48 -5.57 2.34
C LEU A 73 13.50 -4.47 2.81
N ALA A 74 13.33 -3.40 2.04
CA ALA A 74 12.40 -2.32 2.35
C ALA A 74 10.95 -2.83 2.46
N ALA A 75 10.50 -3.69 1.53
CA ALA A 75 9.19 -4.32 1.60
C ALA A 75 8.98 -5.11 2.91
N ARG A 76 9.98 -5.91 3.32
CA ARG A 76 9.92 -6.72 4.56
C ARG A 76 9.93 -5.85 5.81
N GLU A 77 10.78 -4.84 5.86
CA GLU A 77 10.86 -3.92 6.99
C GLU A 77 9.57 -3.11 7.14
N LEU A 78 9.01 -2.64 6.03
CA LEU A 78 7.74 -1.92 6.03
C LEU A 78 6.59 -2.81 6.48
N ALA A 79 6.52 -4.06 5.99
CA ALA A 79 5.53 -5.03 6.45
C ALA A 79 5.65 -5.31 7.96
N SER A 80 6.86 -5.56 8.45
CA SER A 80 7.12 -5.80 9.87
C SER A 80 6.74 -4.61 10.75
N ARG A 81 7.10 -3.40 10.32
CA ARG A 81 6.75 -2.16 11.01
C ARG A 81 5.24 -1.95 11.07
N VAL A 82 4.56 -2.05 9.94
CA VAL A 82 3.11 -1.83 9.87
C VAL A 82 2.36 -2.93 10.61
N ALA A 83 2.81 -4.19 10.57
CA ALA A 83 2.25 -5.28 11.38
C ALA A 83 2.35 -5.00 12.89
N LYS A 84 3.52 -4.50 13.34
CA LYS A 84 3.72 -4.08 14.74
C LYS A 84 2.78 -2.94 15.13
N GLU A 85 2.61 -1.95 14.27
CA GLU A 85 1.67 -0.84 14.48
C GLU A 85 0.20 -1.35 14.43
N PHE A 86 -0.09 -2.43 13.70
CA PHE A 86 -1.39 -3.10 13.65
C PHE A 86 -1.66 -4.04 14.81
N ASP A 87 -0.67 -4.30 15.68
CA ASP A 87 -0.76 -5.28 16.76
C ASP A 87 -1.13 -6.67 16.19
N CYS A 88 -0.43 -7.07 15.13
CA CYS A 88 -0.58 -8.34 14.42
C CYS A 88 0.78 -8.90 13.97
N LYS A 89 0.80 -10.14 13.48
CA LYS A 89 1.97 -10.74 12.83
C LYS A 89 1.94 -10.51 11.32
N VAL A 90 3.12 -10.50 10.68
CA VAL A 90 3.19 -10.54 9.22
C VAL A 90 2.59 -11.86 8.73
N GLY A 91 1.62 -11.79 7.83
CA GLY A 91 0.80 -12.90 7.36
C GLY A 91 -0.64 -12.86 7.85
N GLU A 92 -0.96 -12.03 8.85
CA GLU A 92 -2.33 -11.79 9.32
C GLU A 92 -2.95 -10.62 8.53
N GLU A 93 -3.35 -9.51 9.17
CA GLU A 93 -3.90 -8.31 8.51
C GLU A 93 -2.89 -7.62 7.57
N VAL A 94 -1.59 -7.78 7.85
CA VAL A 94 -0.49 -7.22 7.05
C VAL A 94 0.34 -8.36 6.48
N GLY A 95 0.44 -8.43 5.16
CA GLY A 95 1.16 -9.48 4.44
C GLY A 95 2.38 -8.97 3.68
N CYS A 96 3.25 -9.91 3.29
CA CYS A 96 4.45 -9.63 2.51
C CYS A 96 4.75 -10.73 1.49
N HIS A 97 5.17 -10.37 0.28
CA HIS A 97 5.67 -11.32 -0.72
C HIS A 97 6.79 -10.70 -1.56
N VAL A 98 7.99 -11.31 -1.51
CA VAL A 98 9.16 -10.80 -2.22
C VAL A 98 10.00 -11.92 -2.84
N GLY A 99 10.43 -11.73 -4.09
CA GLY A 99 11.28 -12.71 -4.79
C GLY A 99 10.66 -14.11 -4.83
N ALA A 100 11.49 -15.15 -4.64
CA ALA A 100 11.04 -16.54 -4.60
C ALA A 100 10.60 -17.02 -3.21
N SER A 101 10.41 -16.11 -2.25
CA SER A 101 9.98 -16.51 -0.90
C SER A 101 8.50 -16.88 -0.87
N ARG A 102 8.11 -17.79 0.03
CA ARG A 102 6.70 -18.13 0.22
C ARG A 102 5.91 -16.87 0.61
N PRO A 103 4.75 -16.58 -0.04
CA PRO A 103 3.90 -15.47 0.36
C PRO A 103 3.48 -15.58 1.82
N GLN A 104 3.69 -14.51 2.59
CA GLN A 104 3.21 -14.39 3.96
C GLN A 104 1.89 -13.62 3.93
N ILE A 105 0.80 -14.31 3.63
CA ILE A 105 -0.56 -13.76 3.52
C ILE A 105 -1.59 -14.76 4.08
N SER A 106 -2.76 -14.26 4.44
CA SER A 106 -3.93 -15.04 4.86
C SER A 106 -5.22 -14.43 4.31
N HIS A 107 -6.36 -15.06 4.61
CA HIS A 107 -7.68 -14.52 4.30
C HIS A 107 -8.00 -13.23 5.06
N LEU A 108 -7.25 -12.91 6.13
CA LEU A 108 -7.40 -11.67 6.89
C LEU A 108 -6.58 -10.51 6.31
N THR A 109 -5.68 -10.78 5.36
CA THR A 109 -4.75 -9.78 4.86
C THR A 109 -5.49 -8.66 4.14
N GLN A 110 -5.34 -7.44 4.68
CA GLN A 110 -5.88 -6.19 4.12
C GLN A 110 -4.81 -5.39 3.39
N ILE A 111 -3.56 -5.47 3.87
CA ILE A 111 -2.41 -4.75 3.31
C ILE A 111 -1.39 -5.77 2.79
N ARG A 112 -0.91 -5.61 1.56
CA ARG A 112 0.18 -6.42 1.02
C ARG A 112 1.36 -5.55 0.61
N PHE A 113 2.52 -5.84 1.19
CA PHE A 113 3.78 -5.26 0.75
C PHE A 113 4.50 -6.24 -0.18
N VAL A 114 4.87 -5.77 -1.37
CA VAL A 114 5.50 -6.62 -2.37
C VAL A 114 6.64 -5.89 -3.08
N THR A 115 7.44 -6.62 -3.85
CA THR A 115 8.30 -5.98 -4.86
C THR A 115 7.55 -5.72 -6.16
N ASP A 116 8.00 -4.75 -6.96
CA ASP A 116 7.42 -4.42 -8.27
C ASP A 116 7.28 -5.66 -9.16
N ALA A 117 8.31 -6.51 -9.22
CA ALA A 117 8.30 -7.77 -9.96
C ALA A 117 7.19 -8.75 -9.52
N ILE A 118 6.81 -8.76 -8.24
CA ILE A 118 5.72 -9.61 -7.75
C ILE A 118 4.38 -9.08 -8.28
N LEU A 119 4.14 -7.76 -8.22
CA LEU A 119 2.91 -7.18 -8.75
C LEU A 119 2.83 -7.31 -10.28
N LEU A 120 3.95 -7.18 -10.99
CA LEU A 120 4.02 -7.45 -12.43
C LEU A 120 3.64 -8.89 -12.77
N ASN A 121 4.12 -9.87 -12.01
CA ASN A 121 3.74 -11.27 -12.21
C ASN A 121 2.25 -11.50 -11.92
N GLU A 122 1.70 -10.87 -10.88
CA GLU A 122 0.26 -10.95 -10.59
C GLU A 122 -0.58 -10.30 -11.70
N TYR A 123 -0.12 -9.19 -12.30
CA TYR A 123 -0.75 -8.57 -13.47
C TYR A 123 -0.77 -9.50 -14.69
N GLN A 124 0.27 -10.30 -14.92
CA GLN A 124 0.27 -11.27 -16.03
C GLN A 124 -0.79 -12.36 -15.86
N MET A 125 -1.08 -12.74 -14.61
CA MET A 125 -2.09 -13.75 -14.29
C MET A 125 -3.51 -13.15 -14.27
N ASP A 126 -3.65 -11.94 -13.72
CA ASP A 126 -4.89 -11.17 -13.70
C ASP A 126 -4.63 -9.71 -14.14
N PRO A 127 -4.81 -9.40 -15.44
CA PRO A 127 -4.64 -8.04 -15.95
C PRO A 127 -5.58 -6.99 -15.35
N MET A 128 -6.63 -7.43 -14.66
CA MET A 128 -7.58 -6.56 -13.96
C MET A 128 -7.19 -6.31 -12.51
N LEU A 129 -6.15 -7.00 -12.00
CA LEU A 129 -5.64 -6.88 -10.63
C LEU A 129 -6.77 -6.88 -9.60
N SER A 130 -7.72 -7.82 -9.78
CA SER A 130 -9.07 -7.76 -9.21
C SER A 130 -9.11 -7.95 -7.70
N ALA A 131 -8.06 -8.50 -7.12
CA ALA A 131 -7.89 -8.61 -5.68
C ALA A 131 -7.69 -7.24 -5.01
N TYR A 132 -7.36 -6.19 -5.76
CA TYR A 132 -6.90 -4.91 -5.22
C TYR A 132 -7.90 -3.78 -5.46
N SER A 133 -8.22 -3.06 -4.38
CA SER A 133 -9.02 -1.82 -4.43
C SER A 133 -8.14 -0.58 -4.61
N LEU A 134 -6.87 -0.67 -4.19
CA LEU A 134 -5.91 0.42 -4.22
C LEU A 134 -4.50 -0.13 -4.44
N ILE A 135 -3.79 0.49 -5.39
CA ILE A 135 -2.39 0.17 -5.72
C ILE A 135 -1.53 1.39 -5.42
N ILE A 136 -0.50 1.19 -4.61
CA ILE A 136 0.49 2.19 -4.24
C ILE A 136 1.85 1.74 -4.76
N ILE A 137 2.49 2.58 -5.55
CA ILE A 137 3.86 2.38 -6.02
C ILE A 137 4.74 3.29 -5.18
N ASP A 138 5.56 2.71 -4.31
CA ASP A 138 6.46 3.50 -3.48
C ASP A 138 7.86 3.59 -4.06
N GLU A 139 8.62 4.62 -3.64
CA GLU A 139 9.99 4.86 -4.11
C GLU A 139 10.11 4.94 -5.65
N ALA A 140 9.04 5.33 -6.34
CA ALA A 140 9.01 5.33 -7.81
C ALA A 140 9.98 6.32 -8.46
N HIS A 141 10.49 7.27 -7.68
CA HIS A 141 11.58 8.15 -8.09
C HIS A 141 12.90 7.41 -8.35
N GLU A 142 13.07 6.16 -7.89
CA GLU A 142 14.27 5.34 -8.15
C GLU A 142 14.43 4.92 -9.63
N ARG A 143 13.44 5.20 -10.51
CA ARG A 143 13.48 4.97 -11.96
C ARG A 143 14.05 3.59 -12.36
N ARG A 144 13.49 2.53 -11.80
CA ARG A 144 13.87 1.15 -12.15
C ARG A 144 13.01 0.63 -13.30
N ILE A 145 13.60 -0.24 -14.12
CA ILE A 145 12.92 -0.87 -15.27
C ILE A 145 11.62 -1.56 -14.83
N ASP A 146 11.64 -2.30 -13.73
CA ASP A 146 10.46 -2.99 -13.22
C ASP A 146 9.35 -2.00 -12.84
N THR A 147 9.70 -0.85 -12.25
CA THR A 147 8.76 0.21 -11.91
C THR A 147 8.16 0.84 -13.17
N ASP A 148 8.96 1.10 -14.20
CA ASP A 148 8.49 1.64 -15.48
C ASP A 148 7.54 0.67 -16.22
N LEU A 149 7.90 -0.61 -16.25
CA LEU A 149 7.04 -1.67 -16.81
C LEU A 149 5.72 -1.76 -16.03
N LEU A 150 5.78 -1.62 -14.71
CA LEU A 150 4.61 -1.63 -13.85
C LEU A 150 3.69 -0.42 -14.13
N PHE A 151 4.23 0.78 -14.38
CA PHE A 151 3.41 1.91 -14.85
C PHE A 151 2.73 1.64 -16.18
N GLY A 152 3.44 1.03 -17.13
CA GLY A 152 2.86 0.61 -18.40
C GLY A 152 1.68 -0.35 -18.21
N ALA A 153 1.87 -1.39 -17.39
CA ALA A 153 0.82 -2.34 -17.05
C ALA A 153 -0.38 -1.68 -16.34
N LEU A 154 -0.13 -0.83 -15.36
CA LEU A 154 -1.18 -0.17 -14.58
C LEU A 154 -1.95 0.86 -15.41
N LYS A 155 -1.30 1.54 -16.35
CA LYS A 155 -1.99 2.40 -17.32
C LYS A 155 -3.00 1.62 -18.15
N ILE A 156 -2.65 0.42 -18.60
CA ILE A 156 -3.57 -0.48 -19.34
C ILE A 156 -4.69 -0.97 -18.41
N CYS A 157 -4.36 -1.37 -17.18
CA CYS A 157 -5.33 -1.81 -16.19
C CYS A 157 -6.38 -0.71 -15.91
N LEU A 158 -5.97 0.53 -15.69
CA LEU A 158 -6.85 1.68 -15.43
C LEU A 158 -7.77 2.05 -16.58
N GLN A 159 -7.40 1.73 -17.83
CA GLN A 159 -8.28 1.90 -18.98
C GLN A 159 -9.43 0.89 -18.96
N ARG A 160 -9.20 -0.30 -18.39
CA ARG A 160 -10.17 -1.40 -18.31
C ARG A 160 -10.96 -1.42 -16.99
N ARG A 161 -10.41 -0.82 -15.93
CA ARG A 161 -10.98 -0.77 -14.58
C ARG A 161 -11.33 0.67 -14.19
N PRO A 162 -12.60 1.09 -14.40
CA PRO A 162 -12.99 2.43 -14.02
C PRO A 162 -12.91 2.73 -12.51
N ASP A 163 -12.85 1.68 -11.71
CA ASP A 163 -13.00 1.64 -10.26
C ASP A 163 -11.65 1.59 -9.51
N ILE A 164 -10.55 1.21 -10.15
CA ILE A 164 -9.23 1.11 -9.51
C ILE A 164 -8.54 2.47 -9.41
N LYS A 165 -7.84 2.68 -8.29
CA LYS A 165 -7.03 3.87 -8.02
C LYS A 165 -5.54 3.54 -7.99
N LEU A 166 -4.74 4.30 -8.74
CA LEU A 166 -3.28 4.16 -8.85
C LEU A 166 -2.54 5.32 -8.19
N ARG A 167 -1.45 5.06 -7.47
CA ARG A 167 -0.67 6.09 -6.77
C ARG A 167 0.83 5.87 -6.95
N GLU A 168 1.59 6.95 -7.12
CA GLU A 168 3.05 6.99 -7.26
C GLU A 168 3.67 8.05 -6.33
#